data_AF-A0A925LXX9-F1
#
_entry.id   AF-A0A925LXX9-F1
#
_cell.length_a   1.000
_cell.length_b   1.000
_cell.length_c   1.000
_cell.angle_alpha   90.00
_cell.angle_beta   90.00
_cell.angle_gamma   90.00
#
_symmetry.space_group_name_H-M   'P 1'
#
loop_
_entity.id
_entity.type
_entity.pdbx_description
1 polymer ?
#
loop_
_entity_poly.entity_id
_entity_poly.type
_entity_poly.pdbx_seq_one_letter_code
_entity_poly.pdbx_strand_id
1 'polypeptide(L)'
;MKVYTGIAVSPGVVSGPVLVLGSENFRIPRKYVNRDAIDDEVHRFHAALEHVCRDIKSNEQLVSAQLGAQYGAIFSAHLQMAQDPRLIREVEALIREQTHSPEFAVSRVLRSFAEQLEKMSDRYLSERALDIFDLEKRLLRQLLG
;
A
#
# COMPACT_ATOMS: atom_id res chain seq x y z
N MET A 1 -5.57 -3.98 -36.77
CA MET A 1 -4.28 -4.18 -36.06
C MET A 1 -3.93 -2.87 -35.38
N LYS A 2 -3.70 -2.87 -34.05
CA LYS A 2 -3.29 -1.67 -33.30
C LYS A 2 -1.81 -1.77 -32.99
N VAL A 3 -1.07 -0.70 -33.26
CA VAL A 3 0.36 -0.57 -32.95
C VAL A 3 0.48 0.45 -31.82
N TYR A 4 1.19 0.08 -30.75
CA TYR A 4 1.47 0.95 -29.61
C TYR A 4 2.97 1.23 -29.55
N THR A 5 3.34 2.48 -29.30
CA THR A 5 4.72 2.94 -29.19
C THR A 5 5.01 3.31 -27.73
N GLY A 6 6.17 2.92 -27.20
CA GLY A 6 6.55 3.17 -25.80
C GLY A 6 8.06 3.37 -25.64
N ILE A 7 8.53 3.47 -24.38
CA ILE A 7 9.95 3.59 -24.06
C ILE A 7 10.56 2.20 -23.93
N ALA A 8 11.59 1.89 -24.71
CA ALA A 8 12.27 0.59 -24.67
C ALA A 8 13.15 0.47 -23.41
N VAL A 9 12.85 -0.51 -22.55
CA VAL A 9 13.61 -0.76 -21.30
C VAL A 9 14.59 -1.93 -21.44
N SER A 10 14.29 -2.91 -22.29
CA SER A 10 15.11 -4.11 -22.53
C SER A 10 15.00 -4.58 -24.00
N PRO A 11 16.10 -5.01 -24.65
CA PRO A 11 16.07 -5.46 -26.04
C PRO A 11 15.46 -6.86 -26.19
N GLY A 12 14.70 -7.08 -27.27
CA GLY A 12 14.15 -8.40 -27.61
C GLY A 12 12.86 -8.33 -28.43
N VAL A 13 12.41 -9.48 -28.95
CA VAL A 13 11.13 -9.66 -29.63
C VAL A 13 10.41 -10.86 -29.01
N VAL A 14 9.15 -10.67 -28.61
CA VAL A 14 8.34 -11.73 -27.98
C VAL A 14 6.96 -11.81 -28.64
N SER A 15 6.40 -13.02 -28.69
CA SER A 15 5.02 -13.27 -29.13
C SER A 15 4.38 -14.27 -28.17
N GLY A 16 3.18 -13.95 -27.67
CA GLY A 16 2.50 -14.76 -26.67
C GLY A 16 1.16 -14.16 -26.28
N PRO A 17 0.37 -14.88 -25.45
CA PRO A 17 -0.90 -14.37 -24.94
C PRO A 17 -0.67 -13.14 -24.04
N VAL A 18 -1.63 -12.22 -24.04
CA VAL A 18 -1.60 -11.03 -23.19
C VAL A 18 -2.29 -11.34 -21.86
N LEU A 19 -1.57 -11.15 -20.75
CA LEU A 19 -2.17 -11.06 -19.42
C LEU A 19 -2.33 -9.58 -19.05
N VAL A 20 -3.57 -9.11 -19.02
CA VAL A 20 -3.87 -7.75 -18.57
C VAL A 20 -3.92 -7.76 -17.05
N LEU A 21 -2.89 -7.18 -16.42
CA LEU A 21 -2.95 -6.87 -15.00
C LEU A 21 -3.87 -5.65 -14.82
N GLY A 22 -5.06 -5.88 -14.27
CA GLY A 22 -5.96 -4.78 -13.92
C GLY A 22 -5.34 -3.90 -12.84
N SER A 23 -5.65 -2.61 -12.84
CA SER A 23 -5.47 -1.79 -11.65
C SER A 23 -6.62 -2.10 -10.68
N GLU A 24 -6.31 -2.62 -9.50
CA GLU A 24 -7.26 -2.66 -8.40
C GLU A 24 -7.51 -1.25 -7.90
N ASN A 25 -8.38 -0.54 -8.61
CA ASN A 25 -8.88 0.75 -8.16
C ASN A 25 -9.99 0.47 -7.15
N PHE A 26 -9.60 0.31 -5.88
CA PHE A 26 -10.54 0.19 -4.79
C PHE A 26 -11.41 1.46 -4.72
N ARG A 27 -12.72 1.30 -4.95
CA ARG A 27 -13.72 2.30 -4.58
C ARG A 27 -14.12 2.06 -3.13
N ILE A 28 -13.49 2.78 -2.22
CA ILE A 28 -13.78 2.68 -0.78
C ILE A 28 -14.92 3.64 -0.42
N PRO A 29 -16.15 3.14 -0.19
CA PRO A 29 -17.24 4.00 0.24
C PRO A 29 -16.98 4.53 1.65
N ARG A 30 -17.41 5.76 1.92
CA ARG A 30 -17.42 6.30 3.28
C ARG A 30 -18.47 5.58 4.10
N LYS A 31 -18.05 4.58 4.88
CA LYS A 31 -18.90 3.83 5.80
C LYS A 31 -18.59 4.19 7.24
N TYR A 32 -19.59 4.01 8.08
CA TYR A 32 -19.49 4.14 9.52
C TYR A 32 -19.71 2.78 10.17
N VAL A 33 -19.01 2.54 11.27
CA VAL A 33 -19.12 1.34 12.09
C VAL A 33 -19.89 1.67 13.37
N ASN A 34 -20.58 0.67 13.93
CA ASN A 34 -21.26 0.86 15.20
C ASN A 34 -20.24 1.04 16.33
N ARG A 35 -20.58 1.83 17.36
CA ARG A 35 -19.67 2.11 18.48
C ARG A 35 -19.23 0.85 19.20
N ASP A 36 -20.12 -0.12 19.32
CA ASP A 36 -19.84 -1.39 20.00
C ASP A 36 -18.84 -2.26 19.22
N ALA A 37 -18.64 -2.00 17.93
CA ALA A 37 -17.71 -2.73 17.06
C ALA A 37 -16.36 -2.01 16.88
N ILE A 38 -16.15 -0.83 17.48
CA ILE A 38 -14.93 -0.04 17.26
C ILE A 38 -13.67 -0.82 17.63
N ASP A 39 -13.67 -1.50 18.78
CA ASP A 39 -12.48 -2.23 19.23
C ASP A 39 -12.18 -3.44 18.32
N ASP A 40 -13.22 -4.12 17.83
CA ASP A 40 -13.08 -5.21 16.86
C ASP A 40 -12.52 -4.70 15.52
N GLU A 41 -12.97 -3.53 15.06
CA GLU A 41 -12.50 -2.91 13.83
C GLU A 41 -11.06 -2.40 13.93
N VAL A 42 -10.67 -1.88 15.10
CA VAL A 42 -9.27 -1.53 15.39
C VAL A 42 -8.41 -2.80 15.42
N HIS A 43 -8.89 -3.89 16.04
CA HIS A 43 -8.18 -5.16 16.03
C HIS A 43 -8.03 -5.72 14.60
N ARG A 44 -9.09 -5.63 13.77
CA ARG A 44 -9.07 -6.02 12.35
C ARG A 44 -8.03 -5.22 11.57
N PHE A 45 -7.93 -3.91 11.83
CA PHE A 45 -6.88 -3.07 11.25
C PHE A 45 -5.47 -3.52 11.65
N HIS A 46 -5.21 -3.76 12.94
CA HIS A 46 -3.89 -4.24 13.39
C HIS A 46 -3.55 -5.60 12.80
N ALA A 47 -4.49 -6.54 12.77
CA ALA A 47 -4.29 -7.85 12.16
C ALA A 47 -3.93 -7.73 10.67
N ALA A 48 -4.60 -6.83 9.94
CA ALA A 48 -4.29 -6.55 8.55
C ALA A 48 -2.89 -5.92 8.39
N LEU A 49 -2.54 -4.96 9.23
CA LEU A 49 -1.24 -4.31 9.22
C LEU A 49 -0.11 -5.31 9.50
N GLU A 50 -0.27 -6.18 10.49
CA GLU A 50 0.70 -7.21 10.81
C GLU A 50 0.88 -8.20 9.65
N HIS A 51 -0.22 -8.60 8.99
CA HIS A 51 -0.14 -9.47 7.81
C HIS A 51 0.69 -8.82 6.71
N VAL A 52 0.38 -7.56 6.37
CA VAL A 52 1.12 -6.81 5.35
C VAL A 52 2.60 -6.66 5.74
N CYS A 53 2.92 -6.39 7.00
CA CYS A 53 4.30 -6.31 7.47
C CYS A 53 5.04 -7.65 7.34
N ARG A 54 4.39 -8.78 7.67
CA ARG A 54 4.96 -10.12 7.48
C ARG A 54 5.22 -10.41 6.00
N ASP A 55 4.29 -10.06 5.12
CA ASP A 55 4.45 -10.26 3.68
C ASP A 55 5.59 -9.43 3.10
N ILE A 56 5.73 -8.17 3.51
CA ILE A 56 6.85 -7.30 3.11
C ILE A 56 8.18 -7.93 3.54
N LYS A 57 8.27 -8.42 4.79
CA LYS A 57 9.47 -9.06 5.31
C LYS A 57 9.79 -10.40 4.61
N SER A 58 8.78 -11.19 4.28
CA SER A 58 8.97 -12.42 3.51
C SER A 58 9.50 -12.13 2.11
N ASN A 59 8.99 -11.08 1.45
CA ASN A 59 9.49 -10.66 0.13
C ASN A 59 10.92 -10.11 0.21
N GLU A 60 11.25 -9.35 1.24
CA GLU A 60 12.61 -8.88 1.51
C GLU A 60 13.60 -10.05 1.57
N GLN A 61 13.28 -11.10 2.33
CA GLN A 61 14.12 -12.29 2.47
C GLN A 61 14.28 -13.05 1.15
N LEU A 62 13.18 -13.26 0.42
CA LEU A 62 13.19 -13.96 -0.86
C LEU A 62 14.02 -13.22 -1.91
N VAL A 63 13.83 -11.91 -2.04
CA VAL A 63 14.57 -11.08 -3.00
C VAL A 63 16.04 -10.98 -2.61
N SER A 64 16.34 -10.83 -1.32
CA SER A 64 17.73 -10.82 -0.83
C SER A 64 18.45 -12.11 -1.17
N ALA A 65 17.78 -13.26 -1.05
CA ALA A 65 18.34 -14.56 -1.36
C ALA A 65 18.54 -14.78 -2.87
N GLN A 66 17.63 -14.29 -3.71
CA GLN A 66 17.65 -14.53 -5.17
C GLN A 66 18.49 -13.52 -5.95
N LEU A 67 18.45 -12.24 -5.56
CA LEU A 67 19.01 -11.13 -6.33
C LEU A 67 20.12 -10.38 -5.57
N GLY A 68 20.23 -10.60 -4.25
CA GLY A 68 21.23 -9.99 -3.38
C GLY A 68 20.66 -8.93 -2.43
N ALA A 69 21.36 -8.71 -1.32
CA ALA A 69 20.89 -7.86 -0.21
C ALA A 69 20.56 -6.41 -0.62
N GLN A 70 21.25 -5.87 -1.63
CA GLN A 70 21.01 -4.51 -2.12
C GLN A 70 19.60 -4.32 -2.71
N TYR A 71 19.03 -5.37 -3.32
CA TYR A 71 17.66 -5.32 -3.84
C TYR A 71 16.63 -5.57 -2.73
N GLY A 72 16.99 -6.34 -1.70
CA GLY A 72 16.17 -6.52 -0.50
C GLY A 72 15.99 -5.22 0.30
N ALA A 73 17.01 -4.37 0.37
CA ALA A 73 16.99 -3.13 1.14
C ALA A 73 15.85 -2.14 0.77
N ILE A 74 15.28 -2.28 -0.44
CA ILE A 74 14.11 -1.51 -0.89
C ILE A 74 12.89 -1.79 0.01
N PHE A 75 12.73 -3.04 0.47
CA PHE A 75 11.61 -3.45 1.31
C PHE A 75 11.72 -2.92 2.74
N SER A 76 12.93 -2.66 3.23
CA SER A 76 13.12 -2.13 4.58
C SER A 76 12.50 -0.73 4.74
N ALA A 77 12.54 0.10 3.68
CA ALA A 77 11.86 1.40 3.66
C ALA A 77 10.34 1.26 3.71
N HIS A 78 9.78 0.31 2.96
CA HIS A 78 8.34 0.03 2.95
C HIS A 78 7.86 -0.43 4.33
N LEU A 79 8.65 -1.28 5.00
CA LEU A 79 8.35 -1.75 6.34
C LEU A 79 8.37 -0.61 7.37
N GLN A 80 9.36 0.28 7.32
CA GLN A 80 9.44 1.45 8.19
C GLN A 80 8.23 2.37 8.03
N MET A 81 7.76 2.56 6.79
CA MET A 81 6.58 3.39 6.51
C MET A 81 5.30 2.74 7.05
N ALA A 82 5.11 1.43 6.86
CA ALA A 82 3.97 0.70 7.39
C ALA A 82 3.91 0.74 8.93
N GLN A 83 5.07 0.78 9.57
CA GLN A 83 5.20 0.79 11.03
C GLN A 83 5.28 2.20 11.63
N ASP A 84 5.14 3.28 10.84
CA ASP A 84 5.20 4.65 11.37
C ASP A 84 4.07 4.86 12.41
N PRO A 85 4.40 5.11 13.69
CA PRO A 85 3.40 5.30 14.73
C PRO A 85 2.44 6.47 14.47
N ARG A 86 2.83 7.46 13.67
CA ARG A 86 1.95 8.58 13.30
C ARG A 86 0.83 8.13 12.39
N LEU A 87 1.16 7.34 11.36
CA LEU A 87 0.18 6.79 10.42
C LEU A 87 -0.80 5.87 11.16
N ILE A 88 -0.29 4.97 11.99
CA ILE A 88 -1.10 4.04 12.78
C ILE A 88 -2.08 4.80 13.68
N ARG A 89 -1.60 5.81 14.43
CA ARG A 89 -2.45 6.63 15.31
C ARG A 89 -3.51 7.41 14.55
N GLU A 90 -3.19 7.98 13.39
CA GLU A 90 -4.18 8.71 12.59
C GLU A 90 -5.28 7.79 12.07
N VAL A 91 -4.94 6.56 11.64
CA VAL A 91 -5.94 5.57 11.22
C VAL A 91 -6.82 5.17 12.41
N GLU A 92 -6.22 4.86 13.56
CA GLU A 92 -6.95 4.54 14.79
C GLU A 92 -7.88 5.67 15.23
N ALA A 93 -7.44 6.93 15.14
CA ALA A 93 -8.26 8.09 15.49
C ALA A 93 -9.49 8.19 14.58
N LEU A 94 -9.36 7.96 13.28
CA LEU A 94 -10.52 7.94 12.37
C LEU A 94 -11.52 6.82 12.71
N ILE A 95 -11.03 5.65 13.13
CA ILE A 95 -11.89 4.53 13.51
C ILE A 95 -12.57 4.81 14.86
N ARG A 96 -11.80 5.20 15.88
CA ARG A 96 -12.28 5.39 17.26
C ARG A 96 -13.11 6.65 17.45
N GLU A 97 -12.65 7.79 16.93
CA GLU A 97 -13.27 9.09 17.18
C GLU A 97 -14.35 9.42 16.15
N GLN A 98 -14.11 9.09 14.88
CA GLN A 98 -15.03 9.40 13.77
C GLN A 98 -15.89 8.21 13.35
N THR A 99 -15.75 7.05 14.01
CA THR A 99 -16.52 5.82 13.74
C THR A 99 -16.43 5.36 12.28
N HIS A 100 -15.31 5.64 11.60
CA HIS A 100 -15.12 5.23 10.21
C HIS A 100 -14.73 3.75 10.11
N SER A 101 -15.14 3.09 9.02
CA SER A 101 -14.66 1.75 8.69
C SER A 101 -13.14 1.75 8.46
N PRO A 102 -12.38 0.73 8.89
CA PRO A 102 -10.93 0.63 8.68
C PRO A 102 -10.48 0.88 7.25
N GLU A 103 -11.20 0.38 6.26
CA GLU A 103 -10.88 0.55 4.84
C GLU A 103 -10.87 2.03 4.46
N PHE A 104 -11.89 2.76 4.89
CA PHE A 104 -12.00 4.20 4.65
C PHE A 104 -10.95 4.99 5.42
N ALA A 105 -10.70 4.62 6.68
CA ALA A 105 -9.68 5.26 7.50
C ALA A 105 -8.28 5.11 6.88
N VAL A 106 -7.90 3.90 6.50
CA VAL A 106 -6.64 3.60 5.79
C VAL A 106 -6.56 4.40 4.50
N SER A 107 -7.56 4.30 3.62
CA SER A 107 -7.53 4.99 2.33
C SER A 107 -7.38 6.51 2.51
N ARG A 108 -8.09 7.10 3.48
CA ARG A 108 -8.03 8.55 3.74
C ARG A 108 -6.66 9.00 4.27
N VAL A 109 -6.12 8.30 5.26
CA VAL A 109 -4.83 8.67 5.87
C VAL A 109 -3.71 8.49 4.85
N LEU A 110 -3.62 7.33 4.21
CA LEU A 110 -2.51 7.04 3.29
C LEU A 110 -2.52 7.98 2.08
N ARG A 111 -3.68 8.30 1.52
CA ARG A 111 -3.77 9.29 0.43
C ARG A 111 -3.35 10.69 0.89
N SER A 112 -3.74 11.11 2.09
CA SER A 112 -3.30 12.40 2.64
C SER A 112 -1.78 12.47 2.79
N PHE A 113 -1.16 11.40 3.28
CA PHE A 113 0.30 11.31 3.38
C PHE A 113 0.99 11.29 2.01
N ALA A 114 0.45 10.55 1.04
CA ALA A 114 0.97 10.52 -0.32
C ALA A 114 0.91 11.90 -0.98
N GLU A 115 -0.23 12.60 -0.88
CA GLU A 115 -0.39 13.97 -1.39
C GLU A 115 0.57 14.97 -0.74
N GLN A 116 0.85 14.82 0.56
CA GLN A 116 1.82 15.66 1.25
C GLN A 116 3.24 15.43 0.71
N LEU A 117 3.64 14.19 0.48
CA LEU A 117 4.95 13.84 -0.08
C LEU A 117 5.09 14.33 -1.53
N GLU A 118 4.04 14.21 -2.36
CA GLU A 118 4.05 14.71 -3.74
C GLU A 118 4.25 16.23 -3.80
N LYS A 119 3.61 16.98 -2.90
CA LYS A 119 3.73 18.45 -2.85
C LYS A 119 5.13 18.95 -2.48
N MET A 120 5.95 18.10 -1.86
CA MET A 120 7.31 18.48 -1.45
C MET A 120 8.32 18.54 -2.61
N SER A 121 7.89 18.24 -3.86
CA SER A 121 8.61 18.56 -5.11
C SER A 121 10.05 18.03 -5.24
N ASP A 122 10.41 16.98 -4.49
CA ASP A 122 11.67 16.26 -4.62
C ASP A 122 11.39 14.92 -5.31
N ARG A 123 12.19 14.58 -6.34
CA ARG A 123 12.08 13.32 -7.09
C ARG A 123 12.14 12.10 -6.16
N TYR A 124 12.99 12.14 -5.14
CA TYR A 124 13.10 11.06 -4.16
C TYR A 124 11.83 10.91 -3.30
N LEU A 125 11.17 12.03 -2.96
CA LEU A 125 9.92 12.02 -2.19
C LEU A 125 8.72 11.62 -3.05
N SER A 126 8.73 11.95 -4.35
CA SER A 126 7.72 11.50 -5.30
C SER A 126 7.76 9.98 -5.50
N GLU A 127 8.95 9.37 -5.54
CA GLU A 127 9.08 7.90 -5.56
C GLU A 127 8.49 7.28 -4.27
N ARG A 128 8.68 7.92 -3.11
CA ARG A 128 8.05 7.49 -1.85
C ARG A 128 6.52 7.62 -1.80
N ALA A 129 5.94 8.56 -2.54
CA ALA A 129 4.48 8.66 -2.61
C ALA A 129 3.86 7.41 -3.28
N LEU A 130 4.53 6.85 -4.29
CA LEU A 130 4.12 5.60 -4.93
C LEU A 130 4.17 4.42 -3.96
N ASP A 131 5.19 4.37 -3.09
CA ASP A 131 5.30 3.35 -2.04
C ASP A 131 4.10 3.41 -1.07
N ILE A 132 3.60 4.61 -0.75
CA ILE A 132 2.39 4.78 0.09
C ILE A 132 1.14 4.25 -0.61
N PHE A 133 0.96 4.53 -1.90
CA PHE A 133 -0.17 3.99 -2.66
C PHE A 133 -0.15 2.47 -2.73
N ASP A 134 1.03 1.87 -2.84
CA ASP A 134 1.16 0.42 -2.84
C ASP A 134 0.93 -0.20 -1.46
N LEU A 135 1.33 0.48 -0.38
CA LEU A 135 0.94 0.11 0.98
C LEU A 135 -0.57 0.19 1.19
N GLU A 136 -1.22 1.25 0.68
CA GLU A 136 -2.69 1.41 0.73
C GLU A 136 -3.38 0.21 0.09
N LYS A 137 -2.99 -0.15 -1.13
CA LYS A 137 -3.58 -1.30 -1.84
C LYS A 137 -3.41 -2.60 -1.09
N ARG A 138 -2.22 -2.86 -0.52
CA ARG A 138 -1.95 -4.09 0.25
C ARG A 138 -2.82 -4.18 1.50
N LEU A 139 -2.95 -3.08 2.24
CA LEU A 139 -3.83 -3.02 3.41
C LEU A 139 -5.30 -3.18 3.01
N LEU A 140 -5.74 -2.53 1.93
CA LEU A 140 -7.12 -2.63 1.45
C LEU A 140 -7.47 -4.05 0.99
N ARG A 141 -6.56 -4.75 0.29
CA ARG A 141 -6.75 -6.19 -0.01
C ARG A 141 -6.97 -6.98 1.27
N GLN A 142 -6.10 -6.79 2.27
CA GLN A 142 -6.19 -7.56 3.49
C GLN A 142 -7.46 -7.26 4.30
N LEU A 143 -7.97 -6.03 4.26
CA LEU A 143 -9.20 -5.64 4.95
C LEU A 143 -10.48 -6.07 4.21
N LEU A 144 -10.44 -6.08 2.88
CA LEU A 144 -11.59 -6.43 2.04
C LEU A 144 -11.71 -7.94 1.75
N GLY A 145 -10.63 -8.69 1.94
CA GLY A 145 -10.53 -10.11 1.57
C GLY A 145 -10.30 -10.32 0.08
#